data_AF-A0A0M9ZET7-F1
#
_entry.id   AF-A0A0M9ZET7-F1
#
_cell.length_a   1.000
_cell.length_b   1.000
_cell.length_c   1.000
_cell.angle_alpha   90.00
_cell.angle_beta   90.00
_cell.angle_gamma   90.00
#
_symmetry.space_group_name_H-M   'P 1'
#
loop_
_entity.id
_entity.type
_entity.pdbx_description
1 polymer ?
#
loop_
_entity_poly.entity_id
_entity_poly.type
_entity_poly.pdbx_seq_one_letter_code
_entity_poly.pdbx_strand_id
1 'polypeptide(L)' 'MACVECKERNYITKKNRRNNPDRLEMKKHCPRCNAHTAHRETR' A
#
# COMPACT_ATOMS: atom_id res chain seq x y z
N MET A 1 -0.90 1.67 3.59
CA MET A 1 -0.43 1.27 2.25
C MET A 1 0.90 1.96 1.98
N ALA A 2 2.00 1.24 2.07
CA ALA A 2 3.34 1.77 1.90
C ALA A 2 3.93 1.36 0.55
N CYS A 3 4.55 2.31 -0.15
CA CYS A 3 5.30 2.03 -1.38
C CYS A 3 6.47 1.07 -1.08
N VAL A 4 6.73 0.10 -1.96
CA VAL A 4 7.84 -0.85 -1.77
C VAL A 4 9.21 -0.18 -1.93
N GLU A 5 9.31 0.84 -2.77
CA GLU A 5 10.58 1.52 -3.08
C GLU A 5 10.95 2.56 -2.02
N CYS A 6 10.11 3.60 -1.86
CA CYS A 6 10.39 4.69 -0.93
C CYS A 6 9.91 4.44 0.51
N LYS A 7 9.22 3.31 0.76
CA LYS A 7 8.64 2.91 2.07
C LYS A 7 7.65 3.91 2.67
N GLU A 8 7.25 4.91 1.89
CA GLU A 8 6.37 5.97 2.36
C GLU A 8 4.92 5.52 2.40
N ARG A 9 4.23 5.91 3.49
CA ARG A 9 2.83 5.59 3.73
C ARG A 9 1.94 6.66 3.10
N ASN A 10 1.59 6.45 1.83
CA ASN A 10 0.83 7.43 1.05
C ASN A 10 -0.69 7.20 1.06
N TYR A 11 -1.16 6.03 1.51
CA TYR A 11 -2.60 5.76 1.61
C TYR A 11 -2.99 5.10 2.93
N ILE A 12 -4.10 5.57 3.49
CA ILE A 12 -4.79 5.02 4.65
C ILE A 12 -6.01 4.26 4.12
N THR A 13 -5.99 2.93 4.27
CA THR A 13 -7.11 2.07 3.91
C THR A 13 -7.62 1.37 5.16
N LYS A 14 -8.93 1.39 5.41
CA LYS A 14 -9.56 0.56 6.43
C LYS A 14 -10.01 -0.74 5.78
N LYS A 15 -9.39 -1.86 6.14
CA LYS A 15 -9.89 -3.20 5.76
C LYS A 15 -10.53 -3.89 6.95
N ASN A 16 -11.53 -4.72 6.67
CA ASN A 16 -12.10 -5.62 7.66
C ASN A 16 -11.20 -6.86 7.80
N ARG A 17 -10.34 -6.85 8.83
CA ARG A 17 -9.38 -7.93 9.13
C ARG A 17 -10.05 -9.28 9.41
N ARG A 18 -11.35 -9.32 9.69
CA ARG A 18 -12.11 -10.54 10.00
C ARG A 18 -12.47 -11.34 8.76
N ASN A 19 -12.77 -10.67 7.65
CA ASN A 19 -13.18 -11.32 6.40
C ASN A 19 -12.03 -11.47 5.39
N ASN A 20 -11.03 -10.59 5.45
CA ASN A 20 -9.88 -10.62 4.55
C ASN A 20 -8.58 -10.54 5.38
N PRO A 21 -8.07 -11.69 5.85
CA PRO A 21 -6.81 -11.76 6.60
C PRO A 21 -5.59 -11.48 5.71
N ASP A 22 -5.71 -11.72 4.40
CA ASP A 22 -4.60 -11.61 3.46
C ASP A 22 -4.08 -10.18 3.29
N ARG A 23 -2.78 -10.05 3.01
CA ARG A 23 -2.09 -8.77 2.99
C ARG A 23 -2.39 -8.08 1.66
N LEU A 24 -3.03 -6.91 1.72
CA LEU A 24 -3.42 -6.24 0.49
C LEU A 24 -2.20 -5.64 -0.23
N GLU A 25 -2.02 -6.03 -1.49
CA GLU A 25 -1.07 -5.43 -2.41
C GLU A 25 -1.84 -4.76 -3.56
N MET A 26 -1.62 -3.47 -3.80
CA MET A 26 -2.17 -2.79 -4.97
C MET A 26 -1.09 -1.97 -5.66
N LYS A 27 -1.14 -1.92 -6.99
CA LYS A 27 -0.34 -0.96 -7.76
C LYS A 27 -0.98 0.42 -7.64
N LYS A 28 -0.28 1.35 -7.02
CA LYS A 28 -0.71 2.75 -6.87
C LYS A 28 0.41 3.68 -7.30
N HIS A 29 0.05 4.90 -7.68
CA HIS A 29 1.03 5.92 -8.02
C HIS A 29 1.74 6.37 -6.74
N CYS A 30 3.07 6.40 -6.77
CA CYS A 30 3.87 7.01 -5.72
C CYS A 30 4.35 8.38 -6.19
N PRO A 31 3.93 9.50 -5.55
CA PRO A 31 4.33 10.85 -5.95
C PRO A 31 5.83 11.12 -5.74
N ARG A 32 6.51 10.31 -4.93
CA ARG A 32 7.94 10.48 -4.65
C ARG A 32 8.83 9.77 -5.68
N CYS A 33 8.36 8.63 -6.18
CA CYS A 33 9.02 7.91 -7.27
C CYS A 33 8.53 8.36 -8.66
N ASN A 34 7.46 9.16 -8.73
CA ASN A 34 6.74 9.53 -9.95
C ASN A 34 6.36 8.34 -10.84
N ALA A 35 6.12 7.18 -10.22
CA ALA A 35 5.85 5.92 -10.90
C ALA A 35 4.76 5.12 -10.19
N HIS A 36 4.11 4.21 -10.93
CA HIS A 36 3.17 3.25 -10.35
C HIS A 36 3.92 2.06 -9.77
N THR A 37 3.99 2.01 -8.45
CA THR A 37 4.72 0.97 -7.71
C THR A 37 3.75 0.09 -6.94
N ALA A 38 4.20 -1.10 -6.58
CA ALA A 38 3.46 -1.95 -5.66
C ALA A 38 3.42 -1.27 -4.28
N HIS A 39 2.22 -1.09 -3.75
CA HIS A 39 2.01 -0.62 -2.39
C HIS A 39 1.47 -1.77 -1.55
N ARG A 40 2.13 -2.02 -0.41
CA ARG A 40 1.81 -3.10 0.52
C ARG A 40 1.12 -2.57 1.76
N GLU A 41 0.25 -3.36 2.35
CA GLU A 41 -0.32 -3.03 3.64
C GLU A 41 0.77 -3.10 4.74
N THR A 42 1.07 -1.95 5.33
CA THR A 42 1.83 -1.82 6.57
C THR A 42 0.88 -1.94 7.75
N ARG A 43 1.36 -2.63 8.80
CA ARG A 43 0.65 -3.01 10.03
C ARG A 43 -0.25 -1.93 10.61
#